data_AF-A0A0N4YZX1-F1
#
_entry.id   AF-A0A0N4YZX1-F1
#
_cell.length_a   1.000
_cell.length_b   1.000
_cell.length_c   1.000
_cell.angle_alpha   90.00
_cell.angle_beta   90.00
_cell.angle_gamma   90.00
#
_symmetry.space_group_name_H-M   'P 1'
#
loop_
_entity.id
_entity.type
_entity.pdbx_description
1 polymer ?
#
loop_
_entity_poly.entity_id
_entity_poly.type
_entity_poly.pdbx_seq_one_letter_code
_entity_poly.pdbx_strand_id
1 'polypeptide(L)'
;LYSGHPVVDKVLQTDLQYGKVSEIVGDSGVGKTQICYSVVANFLMNTTFSVAWLDSNGSFRASRLMRFLEGDEPSGKGEDKKTNRVPKEKM
;
A
#
# COMPACT_ATOMS: atom_id res chain seq x y z
N LEU A 1 -11.86 0.89 5.51
CA LEU A 1 -10.68 1.34 4.73
C LEU A 1 -9.86 0.10 4.39
N TYR A 2 -9.27 0.02 3.20
CA TYR A 2 -8.50 -1.15 2.75
C TYR A 2 -7.11 -0.73 2.31
N SER A 3 -6.12 -1.56 2.57
CA SER A 3 -4.74 -1.40 2.11
C SER A 3 -4.58 -1.78 0.63
N GLY A 4 -5.50 -2.58 0.07
CA GLY A 4 -5.39 -3.13 -1.27
C GLY A 4 -4.59 -4.43 -1.34
N HIS A 5 -4.18 -4.97 -0.18
CA HIS A 5 -3.47 -6.25 -0.09
C HIS A 5 -4.34 -7.28 0.64
N PRO A 6 -4.89 -8.32 -0.03
CA PRO A 6 -5.90 -9.20 0.56
C PRO A 6 -5.50 -9.86 1.89
N VAL A 7 -4.22 -10.20 2.04
CA VAL A 7 -3.67 -10.80 3.27
C VAL A 7 -3.66 -9.78 4.41
N VAL A 8 -3.21 -8.56 4.14
CA VAL A 8 -3.17 -7.48 5.14
C VAL A 8 -4.59 -7.05 5.50
N ASP A 9 -5.46 -6.89 4.50
CA ASP A 9 -6.85 -6.52 4.70
C ASP A 9 -7.61 -7.57 5.53
N LYS A 10 -7.31 -8.85 5.34
CA LYS A 10 -7.87 -9.92 6.18
C LYS A 10 -7.48 -9.75 7.66
N VAL A 11 -6.26 -9.32 7.94
CA VAL A 11 -5.79 -9.08 9.31
C VAL A 11 -6.36 -7.77 9.88
N LEU A 12 -6.47 -6.73 9.05
CA LEU A 12 -6.93 -5.39 9.46
C LEU A 12 -8.45 -5.19 9.36
N GLN A 13 -9.21 -6.22 8.98
CA GLN A 13 -10.64 -6.16 8.65
C GLN A 13 -11.51 -5.55 9.77
N THR A 14 -11.08 -5.66 11.03
CA THR A 14 -11.77 -5.06 12.19
C THR A 14 -11.24 -3.69 12.59
N ASP A 15 -10.03 -3.34 12.16
CA ASP A 15 -9.27 -2.26 12.81
C ASP A 15 -9.32 -0.97 12.00
N LEU A 16 -9.39 -1.02 10.66
CA LEU A 16 -9.43 0.16 9.78
C LEU A 16 -10.87 0.58 9.43
N GLN A 17 -11.60 1.09 10.42
CA GLN A 17 -13.00 1.50 10.30
C GLN A 17 -13.16 3.03 10.18
N TYR A 18 -14.12 3.46 9.36
CA TYR A 18 -14.52 4.87 9.30
C TYR A 18 -15.05 5.35 10.66
N GLY A 19 -14.73 6.60 11.01
CA GLY A 19 -15.17 7.21 12.28
C GLY A 19 -14.43 6.70 13.52
N LYS A 20 -13.40 5.87 13.36
CA LYS A 20 -12.52 5.40 14.44
C LYS A 20 -11.07 5.79 14.18
N VAL A 21 -10.31 5.89 15.25
CA VAL A 21 -8.85 6.02 15.22
C VAL A 21 -8.25 4.63 15.38
N SER A 22 -7.32 4.29 14.51
CA SER A 22 -6.62 3.00 14.50
C SER A 22 -5.12 3.26 14.59
N GLU A 23 -4.42 2.49 15.43
CA GLU A 23 -2.98 2.63 15.64
C GLU A 23 -2.23 1.41 15.09
N ILE A 24 -1.15 1.66 14.35
CA ILE A 24 -0.23 0.62 13.86
C ILE A 24 1.10 0.80 14.59
N VAL A 25 1.43 -0.14 15.48
CA VAL A 25 2.65 -0.12 16.32
C VAL A 25 3.65 -1.20 15.91
N GLY A 26 4.93 -1.00 16.25
CA GLY A 26 6.00 -1.97 16.01
C GLY A 26 7.35 -1.30 15.74
N ASP A 27 8.41 -2.12 15.66
CA ASP A 27 9.79 -1.63 15.49
C ASP A 27 10.02 -0.86 14.18
N SER A 28 11.11 -0.10 14.10
CA SER A 28 11.50 0.55 12.86
C SER A 28 11.72 -0.47 11.75
N GLY A 29 11.27 -0.15 10.52
CA GLY A 29 11.47 -1.02 9.37
C GLY A 29 10.46 -2.17 9.18
N VAL A 30 9.54 -2.42 10.12
CA VAL A 30 8.54 -3.51 9.99
C VAL A 30 7.40 -3.25 9.00
N GLY A 31 7.45 -2.15 8.25
CA GLY A 31 6.48 -1.85 7.18
C GLY A 31 5.31 -0.93 7.55
N LYS A 32 5.31 -0.32 8.74
CA LYS A 32 4.23 0.60 9.18
C LYS A 32 3.95 1.71 8.15
N THR A 33 4.99 2.41 7.72
CA THR A 33 4.87 3.50 6.74
C THR A 33 4.43 2.99 5.37
N GLN A 34 4.87 1.81 4.95
CA GLN A 34 4.43 1.16 3.71
C GLN A 34 2.92 0.86 3.74
N ILE A 35 2.41 0.33 4.85
CA ILE A 35 0.96 0.11 5.02
C ILE A 35 0.21 1.45 4.89
N CYS A 36 0.70 2.53 5.50
CA CYS A 36 0.09 3.86 5.34
C CYS A 36 0.04 4.31 3.87
N TYR A 37 1.14 4.18 3.12
CA TYR A 37 1.12 4.50 1.68
C TYR A 37 0.12 3.64 0.91
N SER A 38 0.06 2.33 1.21
CA SER A 38 -0.88 1.40 0.56
C SER A 38 -2.33 1.79 0.80
N VAL A 39 -2.70 2.09 2.05
CA VAL A 39 -4.05 2.53 2.40
C VAL A 39 -4.39 3.85 1.70
N VAL A 40 -3.46 4.82 1.69
CA VAL A 40 -3.69 6.12 1.05
C VAL A 40 -3.84 5.98 -0.47
N ALA A 41 -2.95 5.24 -1.12
CA ALA A 41 -3.03 4.99 -2.57
C ALA A 41 -4.35 4.28 -2.92
N ASN A 42 -4.70 3.22 -2.20
CA ASN A 42 -5.94 2.49 -2.43
C ASN A 42 -7.17 3.38 -2.18
N PHE A 43 -7.17 4.23 -1.16
CA PHE A 43 -8.27 5.16 -0.89
C PHE A 43 -8.42 6.21 -2.00
N LEU A 44 -7.32 6.80 -2.46
CA LEU A 44 -7.32 7.80 -3.52
C LEU A 44 -7.73 7.21 -4.88
N MET A 45 -7.36 5.96 -5.17
CA MET A 45 -7.76 5.28 -6.41
C MET A 45 -9.24 4.91 -6.45
N ASN A 46 -9.89 4.72 -5.31
CA ASN A 46 -11.26 4.19 -5.21
C ASN A 46 -12.28 5.22 -4.72
N THR A 47 -11.87 6.46 -4.45
CA THR A 47 -12.75 7.53 -3.96
C THR A 47 -12.39 8.87 -4.58
N THR A 48 -13.28 9.85 -4.46
CA THR A 48 -13.02 11.25 -4.86
C THR A 48 -12.60 12.13 -3.67
N PHE A 49 -12.45 11.55 -2.48
CA PHE A 49 -12.11 12.28 -1.26
C PHE A 49 -10.60 12.51 -1.14
N SER A 50 -10.23 13.59 -0.45
CA SER A 50 -8.84 13.92 -0.17
C SER A 50 -8.34 13.24 1.11
N VAL A 51 -7.02 13.05 1.20
CA VAL A 51 -6.33 12.50 2.37
C VAL A 51 -5.42 13.57 2.96
N ALA A 52 -5.47 13.74 4.28
CA ALA A 52 -4.48 14.53 5.02
C ALA A 52 -3.40 13.60 5.58
N TRP A 53 -2.13 13.87 5.26
CA TRP A 53 -0.99 13.16 5.80
C TRP A 53 -0.26 14.03 6.82
N LEU A 54 -0.24 13.62 8.09
CA LEU A 54 0.48 14.32 9.15
C LEU A 54 1.82 13.64 9.38
N ASP A 55 2.91 14.28 8.94
CA ASP A 55 4.26 13.74 9.03
C ASP A 55 5.06 14.45 10.13
N SER A 56 5.15 13.81 11.29
CA SER A 56 5.83 14.39 12.46
C SER A 56 7.36 14.39 12.36
N ASN A 57 7.95 13.64 11.43
CA ASN A 57 9.40 13.45 11.35
C ASN A 57 9.99 13.72 9.94
N GLY A 58 9.23 14.34 9.02
CA GLY A 58 9.71 14.65 7.67
C GLY A 58 10.00 13.41 6.80
N SER A 59 9.42 12.27 7.16
CA SER A 59 9.63 10.96 6.54
C SER A 59 8.77 10.71 5.30
N PHE A 60 7.78 11.57 5.04
CA PHE A 60 6.94 11.49 3.85
C PHE A 60 7.75 11.76 2.58
N ARG A 61 7.41 11.01 1.52
CA ARG A 61 8.06 11.04 0.21
C ARG A 61 6.96 10.85 -0.84
N ALA A 62 6.61 11.92 -1.55
CA ALA A 62 5.63 11.87 -2.63
C ALA A 62 5.99 10.84 -3.71
N SER A 63 7.28 10.70 -4.02
CA SER A 63 7.79 9.68 -4.94
C SER A 63 7.49 8.24 -4.47
N ARG A 64 7.42 8.00 -3.16
CA ARG A 64 6.99 6.69 -2.65
C ARG A 64 5.50 6.50 -2.89
N LEU A 65 4.66 7.50 -2.56
CA LEU A 65 3.23 7.41 -2.84
C LEU A 65 2.92 7.15 -4.32
N MET A 66 3.64 7.82 -5.24
CA MET A 66 3.48 7.60 -6.68
C MET A 66 3.71 6.15 -7.08
N ARG A 67 4.71 5.47 -6.49
CA ARG A 67 4.96 4.05 -6.76
C ARG A 67 3.79 3.15 -6.36
N PHE A 68 3.14 3.43 -5.23
CA PHE A 68 1.95 2.68 -4.79
C PHE A 68 0.77 2.94 -5.75
N LEU A 69 0.61 4.17 -6.24
CA LEU A 69 -0.43 4.54 -7.21
C LEU A 69 -0.21 3.91 -8.59
N GLU A 70 1.04 3.76 -9.01
CA GLU A 70 1.44 3.13 -10.28
C GLU A 70 1.44 1.59 -10.22
N GLY A 71 1.31 1.00 -9.02
CA GLY A 71 1.40 -0.45 -8.81
C GLY A 71 2.84 -1.00 -8.75
N ASP A 72 3.83 -0.11 -8.69
CA ASP A 72 5.27 -0.40 -8.68
C ASP A 72 5.82 -0.54 -7.25
N GLU A 73 5.16 -1.42 -6.48
CA GLU A 73 5.58 -1.75 -5.14
C GLU A 73 7.02 -2.29 -5.13
N PRO A 74 7.87 -1.89 -4.15
CA PRO A 74 9.11 -2.59 -3.91
C PRO A 74 8.77 -4.00 -3.46
N SER A 75 8.70 -4.92 -4.43
CA SER A 75 8.79 -6.35 -4.14
C SER A 75 10.03 -6.54 -3.28
N GLY A 76 9.83 -6.99 -2.04
CA GLY A 76 10.92 -7.60 -1.31
C GLY A 76 11.51 -8.64 -2.24
N LYS A 77 12.80 -8.54 -2.57
CA LYS A 77 13.48 -9.52 -3.42
C LYS A 77 13.45 -10.87 -2.71
N GLY A 78 12.40 -11.64 -2.92
CA GLY A 78 12.43 -13.08 -2.95
C GLY A 78 12.82 -13.49 -4.36
N GLU A 79 13.91 -14.22 -4.47
CA GLU A 79 14.37 -14.81 -5.72
C GLU A 79 13.28 -15.74 -6.32
N ASP A 80 13.41 -15.96 -7.63
CA ASP A 80 12.69 -16.91 -8.48
C ASP A 80 11.31 -16.54 -9.01
N LYS A 81 11.32 -15.79 -10.14
CA LYS A 81 10.41 -16.08 -11.26
C LYS A 81 11.18 -16.11 -12.58
N LYS A 82 11.60 -17.31 -12.99
CA LYS A 82 11.77 -17.62 -14.43
C LYS A 82 10.39 -17.52 -15.09
N THR A 83 10.09 -16.37 -15.70
CA THR A 83 8.91 -16.23 -16.55
C THR A 83 9.27 -16.63 -17.97
N ASN A 84 8.87 -17.83 -18.37
CA ASN A 84 8.65 -18.14 -19.79
C ASN A 84 7.49 -17.28 -20.28
N ARG A 85 7.77 -16.30 -21.16
CA ARG A 85 6.74 -15.57 -21.88
C ARG A 85 6.39 -16.36 -23.15
N VAL A 86 5.17 -16.86 -23.23
CA VAL A 86 4.57 -17.29 -24.50
C VAL A 86 3.99 -16.03 -25.18
N PRO A 87 4.30 -15.75 -26.46
CA PRO A 87 3.72 -14.61 -27.17
C PRO A 87 2.21 -14.78 -27.36
N LYS A 88 1.43 -13.74 -27.08
CA LYS A 88 0.01 -13.69 -27.43
C LYS A 88 -0.14 -13.53 -28.93
N GLU A 89 -0.76 -14.51 -29.59
CA GLU A 89 -1.25 -14.35 -30.96
C GLU A 89 -2.38 -13.32 -31.03
N LYS A 90 -2.39 -12.60 -32.15
CA LYS A 90 -3.32 -11.52 -32.48
C LYS A 90 -4.70 -12.08 -32.82
N MET A 91 -5.73 -11.33 -32.46
CA MET A 91 -7.05 -11.39 -33.09
C MET A 91 -7.55 -9.97 -33.31
#